data_AF-A0A0A2K530-F1
#
_entry.id   AF-A0A0A2K530-F1
#
_cell.length_a   1.000
_cell.length_b   1.000
_cell.length_c   1.000
_cell.angle_alpha   90.00
_cell.angle_beta   90.00
_cell.angle_gamma   90.00
#
_symmetry.space_group_name_H-M   'P 1'
#
loop_
_entity.id
_entity.type
_entity.pdbx_description
1 polymer ?
#
loop_
_entity_poly.entity_id
_entity_poly.type
_entity_poly.pdbx_seq_one_letter_code
_entity_poly.pdbx_strand_id
1 'polypeptide(L)'
;MSYALESKKRKFHRVLESISKPLTPDNAPKPAPATPTTVQERISANLSIKKVRLASADRSDLTAVRNSIHKISRPAHRITSANSNKRPTFVPWDRERFLERLETFRRVDRWTSKPSPINEVQWAKRGWICTDVMRVSCVSDCGGAVVVKLPDEIDELDGFNIEKVEERKEVRARLVDEYAKMLSSAHGENCPWRNKSCDATIQHLPLTNCDAALSGLHERYKNISEMGDKLPAEDIVQTPEGLDLDVLIKGLPEEWFQEAEQAALSTNGETQTTHINNQDSTETPKAVNRAALALALLGWDTASDGAAGLVWCGACFRRLGLWMYKPKDNGDVTVYTSLDVAGEHMEYCPWIDNVAQSGTGRPNEKLAELRAGWQIVVEAVKVKHRRRVRTMASTDTLRTDIGTPMEPAGEEENADAKKKADREWWAKIRRVRQVLTAKSPKRKAVLPQ
;
A
#
# COMPACT_ATOMS: atom_id res chain seq x y z
N MET A 1 -35.03 -11.96 44.13
CA MET A 1 -33.88 -11.94 43.19
C MET A 1 -34.31 -12.53 41.85
N SER A 2 -34.73 -11.71 40.87
CA SER A 2 -34.92 -12.12 39.46
C SER A 2 -35.28 -10.95 38.51
N TYR A 3 -35.82 -9.84 39.02
CA TYR A 3 -36.32 -8.73 38.17
C TYR A 3 -35.25 -7.95 37.38
N ALA A 4 -33.98 -7.96 37.80
CA ALA A 4 -32.92 -7.15 37.15
C ALA A 4 -32.40 -7.76 35.84
N LEU A 5 -32.41 -9.09 35.69
CA LEU A 5 -31.90 -9.77 34.50
C LEU A 5 -32.92 -9.77 33.33
N GLU A 6 -34.22 -9.75 33.62
CA GLU A 6 -35.30 -9.67 32.62
C GLU A 6 -35.25 -8.36 31.82
N SER A 7 -34.91 -7.25 32.48
CA SER A 7 -34.88 -5.91 31.87
C SER A 7 -33.72 -5.71 30.88
N LYS A 8 -32.57 -6.36 31.14
CA LYS A 8 -31.37 -6.28 30.29
C LYS A 8 -31.54 -7.10 29.00
N LYS A 9 -32.15 -8.29 29.08
CA LYS A 9 -32.50 -9.11 27.91
C LYS A 9 -33.52 -8.43 26.99
N ARG A 10 -34.54 -7.74 27.54
CA ARG A 10 -35.52 -6.98 26.75
C ARG A 10 -34.92 -5.77 26.03
N LYS A 11 -33.94 -5.08 26.63
CA LYS A 11 -33.22 -3.98 25.97
C LYS A 11 -32.30 -4.48 24.84
N PHE A 12 -31.61 -5.60 25.04
CA PHE A 12 -30.78 -6.24 24.02
C PHE A 12 -31.60 -6.71 22.81
N HIS A 13 -32.73 -7.40 23.04
CA HIS A 13 -33.63 -7.83 21.96
C HIS A 13 -34.24 -6.65 21.19
N ARG A 14 -34.58 -5.56 21.87
CA ARG A 14 -35.13 -4.35 21.23
C ARG A 14 -34.11 -3.64 20.33
N VAL A 15 -32.82 -3.72 20.66
CA VAL A 15 -31.73 -3.20 19.81
C VAL A 15 -31.52 -4.10 18.60
N LEU A 16 -31.50 -5.44 18.78
CA LEU A 16 -31.39 -6.38 17.66
C LEU A 16 -32.58 -6.29 16.68
N GLU A 17 -33.79 -6.11 17.20
CA GLU A 17 -35.01 -5.98 16.39
C GLU A 17 -35.10 -4.63 15.65
N SER A 18 -34.40 -3.61 16.13
CA SER A 18 -34.27 -2.32 15.42
C SER A 18 -33.28 -2.37 14.26
N ILE A 19 -32.38 -3.35 14.25
CA ILE A 19 -31.37 -3.57 13.20
C ILE A 19 -31.93 -4.47 12.09
N SER A 20 -32.91 -5.33 12.40
CA SER A 20 -33.45 -6.33 11.46
C SER A 20 -34.67 -5.88 10.64
N LYS A 21 -35.21 -4.67 10.84
CA LYS A 21 -36.40 -4.20 10.09
C LYS A 21 -36.03 -3.52 8.75
N PRO A 22 -36.50 -4.03 7.60
CA PRO A 22 -36.45 -3.30 6.34
C PRO A 22 -37.51 -2.19 6.34
N LEU A 23 -37.13 -0.98 5.91
CA LEU A 23 -38.06 0.15 5.76
C LEU A 23 -38.89 -0.03 4.48
N THR A 24 -40.22 -0.17 4.62
CA THR A 24 -41.17 0.15 3.55
C THR A 24 -41.49 1.65 3.57
N PRO A 25 -41.79 2.28 2.42
CA PRO A 25 -42.04 3.71 2.35
C PRO A 25 -43.50 3.99 2.71
N ASP A 26 -43.73 4.82 3.71
CA ASP A 26 -44.78 5.85 3.73
C ASP A 26 -44.88 6.51 5.11
N ASN A 27 -44.43 7.76 5.22
CA ASN A 27 -45.30 8.90 5.56
C ASN A 27 -44.50 10.20 5.77
N ALA A 28 -45.08 11.28 5.25
CA ALA A 28 -44.60 12.66 5.22
C ALA A 28 -44.79 13.39 6.59
N PRO A 29 -44.21 14.60 6.78
CA PRO A 29 -43.75 15.08 8.09
C PRO A 29 -44.66 16.12 8.77
N LYS A 30 -44.57 16.24 10.10
CA LYS A 30 -44.97 17.43 10.87
C LYS A 30 -44.04 17.66 12.09
N PRO A 31 -43.92 18.91 12.60
CA PRO A 31 -42.64 19.50 13.01
C PRO A 31 -42.41 19.51 14.53
N ALA A 32 -41.12 19.70 14.87
CA ALA A 32 -40.55 19.77 16.21
C ALA A 32 -40.98 20.99 17.05
N PRO A 33 -40.65 20.98 18.35
CA PRO A 33 -40.20 22.18 19.04
C PRO A 33 -38.72 22.07 19.47
N ALA A 34 -38.04 23.22 19.36
CA ALA A 34 -36.62 23.44 19.60
C ALA A 34 -36.28 23.63 21.08
N THR A 35 -35.09 23.19 21.50
CA THR A 35 -34.22 23.94 22.43
C THR A 35 -32.76 23.46 22.29
N PRO A 36 -31.76 24.34 22.56
CA PRO A 36 -30.38 24.11 22.17
C PRO A 36 -29.52 23.60 23.33
N THR A 37 -28.73 22.56 23.10
CA THR A 37 -27.57 22.27 23.95
C THR A 37 -26.38 21.94 23.07
N THR A 38 -25.47 22.91 22.97
CA THR A 38 -24.13 22.77 22.42
C THR A 38 -23.33 21.76 23.24
N VAL A 39 -23.15 20.55 22.71
CA VAL A 39 -22.10 19.63 23.17
C VAL A 39 -21.10 19.50 22.04
N GLN A 40 -19.96 20.13 22.24
CA GLN A 40 -18.83 20.16 21.33
C GLN A 40 -18.06 18.85 21.49
N GLU A 41 -18.36 17.85 20.65
CA GLU A 41 -17.62 16.59 20.58
C GLU A 41 -16.16 16.87 20.15
N ARG A 42 -15.24 16.73 21.12
CA ARG A 42 -13.80 16.61 20.86
C ARG A 42 -13.53 15.21 20.32
N ILE A 43 -13.22 15.15 19.03
CA ILE A 43 -12.68 13.96 18.36
C ILE A 43 -11.22 13.81 18.83
N SER A 44 -10.93 12.76 19.61
CA SER A 44 -9.55 12.41 19.98
C SER A 44 -8.95 11.42 18.97
N ALA A 45 -7.62 11.49 18.84
CA ALA A 45 -6.84 10.93 17.74
C ALA A 45 -6.73 9.40 17.80
N ASN A 46 -7.33 8.72 16.82
CA ASN A 46 -6.89 7.39 16.43
C ASN A 46 -5.65 7.52 15.54
N LEU A 47 -4.60 6.74 15.83
CA LEU A 47 -3.28 6.76 15.19
C LEU A 47 -3.26 6.43 13.68
N SER A 48 -4.41 6.23 13.04
CA SER A 48 -4.51 6.07 11.58
C SER A 48 -5.14 7.28 10.87
N ILE A 49 -5.78 8.21 11.59
CA ILE A 49 -6.50 9.34 11.01
C ILE A 49 -6.04 10.66 11.66
N LYS A 50 -4.90 11.17 11.18
CA LYS A 50 -4.38 12.51 11.48
C LYS A 50 -5.26 13.59 10.84
N LYS A 51 -6.46 13.85 11.41
CA LYS A 51 -7.35 14.97 10.99
C LYS A 51 -7.03 16.20 11.83
N VAL A 52 -6.36 17.19 11.23
CA VAL A 52 -6.15 18.51 11.84
C VAL A 52 -7.02 19.55 11.14
N ARG A 53 -7.78 20.34 11.91
CA ARG A 53 -8.46 21.54 11.40
C ARG A 53 -7.43 22.68 11.37
N LEU A 54 -6.87 22.96 10.18
CA LEU A 54 -6.02 24.12 9.96
C LEU A 54 -6.91 25.37 9.79
N ALA A 55 -6.70 26.36 10.65
CA ALA A 55 -7.18 27.73 10.45
C ALA A 55 -5.95 28.61 10.16
N SER A 56 -5.66 28.89 8.88
CA SER A 56 -4.68 29.92 8.47
C SER A 56 -4.84 30.29 6.99
N ALA A 57 -4.23 31.41 6.61
CA ALA A 57 -4.65 32.36 5.58
C ALA A 57 -4.26 32.05 4.12
N ASP A 58 -3.56 30.97 3.81
CA ASP A 58 -3.30 30.60 2.41
C ASP A 58 -4.37 29.67 1.87
N ARG A 59 -5.40 30.27 1.26
CA ARG A 59 -6.56 29.55 0.72
C ARG A 59 -6.22 28.73 -0.53
N SER A 60 -5.16 29.02 -1.26
CA SER A 60 -4.96 28.54 -2.64
C SER A 60 -4.59 27.05 -2.67
N ASP A 61 -3.47 26.69 -2.05
CA ASP A 61 -2.92 25.33 -2.09
C ASP A 61 -3.72 24.36 -1.19
N LEU A 62 -4.17 24.83 -0.03
CA LEU A 62 -5.02 24.02 0.85
C LEU A 62 -6.43 23.83 0.29
N THR A 63 -6.97 24.75 -0.52
CA THR A 63 -8.24 24.48 -1.21
C THR A 63 -8.05 23.49 -2.34
N ALA A 64 -6.91 23.45 -3.05
CA ALA A 64 -6.63 22.39 -4.02
C ALA A 64 -6.55 21.02 -3.34
N VAL A 65 -5.85 20.91 -2.21
CA VAL A 65 -5.79 19.68 -1.38
C VAL A 65 -7.17 19.30 -0.83
N ARG A 66 -7.91 20.26 -0.25
CA ARG A 66 -9.26 20.03 0.29
C ARG A 66 -10.26 19.65 -0.79
N ASN A 67 -10.15 20.27 -1.96
CA ASN A 67 -10.93 19.92 -3.14
C ASN A 67 -10.48 18.59 -3.72
N SER A 68 -9.23 18.18 -3.63
CA SER A 68 -8.80 16.82 -3.99
C SER A 68 -9.41 15.78 -3.03
N ILE A 69 -9.42 16.06 -1.72
CA ILE A 69 -10.05 15.20 -0.71
C ILE A 69 -11.58 15.12 -0.90
N HIS A 70 -12.23 16.21 -1.34
CA HIS A 70 -13.70 16.26 -1.49
C HIS A 70 -14.24 16.01 -2.91
N LYS A 71 -13.53 16.45 -3.97
CA LYS A 71 -13.81 16.27 -5.41
C LYS A 71 -13.18 15.00 -5.98
N ILE A 72 -13.10 13.95 -5.17
CA ILE A 72 -13.14 12.61 -5.73
C ILE A 72 -14.55 12.45 -6.26
N SER A 73 -14.67 12.46 -7.59
CA SER A 73 -15.87 12.12 -8.33
C SER A 73 -16.62 11.01 -7.60
N ARG A 74 -17.92 11.21 -7.34
CA ARG A 74 -18.81 10.08 -7.10
C ARG A 74 -18.49 9.04 -8.19
N PRO A 75 -18.47 7.72 -7.91
CA PRO A 75 -18.83 6.80 -8.96
C PRO A 75 -20.22 7.29 -9.37
N ALA A 76 -20.32 8.00 -10.49
CA ALA A 76 -21.59 8.42 -10.99
C ALA A 76 -22.38 7.12 -11.14
N HIS A 77 -23.47 6.98 -10.39
CA HIS A 77 -24.55 6.13 -10.85
C HIS A 77 -24.97 6.72 -12.19
N ARG A 78 -24.32 6.24 -13.25
CA ARG A 78 -24.68 6.49 -14.62
C ARG A 78 -25.98 5.71 -14.81
N ILE A 79 -27.09 6.33 -14.46
CA ILE A 79 -28.38 5.98 -15.04
C ILE A 79 -28.29 6.49 -16.48
N THR A 80 -27.67 5.69 -17.33
CA THR A 80 -27.71 5.86 -18.78
C THR A 80 -28.18 4.54 -19.38
N SER A 81 -29.20 4.67 -20.22
CA SER A 81 -29.94 3.66 -20.96
C SER A 81 -29.15 2.45 -21.42
N ALA A 82 -29.89 1.34 -21.48
CA ALA A 82 -29.49 0.02 -21.94
C ALA A 82 -28.69 0.02 -23.25
N ASN A 83 -27.39 -0.26 -23.14
CA ASN A 83 -26.69 -1.39 -23.76
C ASN A 83 -25.22 -1.28 -23.39
N SER A 84 -24.78 -2.05 -22.39
CA SER A 84 -23.37 -2.21 -22.08
C SER A 84 -23.11 -3.65 -21.69
N ASN A 85 -22.05 -4.24 -22.24
CA ASN A 85 -21.48 -5.48 -21.71
C ASN A 85 -21.13 -5.24 -20.24
N LYS A 86 -22.06 -5.58 -19.33
CA LYS A 86 -21.86 -5.39 -17.89
C LYS A 86 -20.67 -6.24 -17.49
N ARG A 87 -19.59 -5.58 -17.03
CA ARG A 87 -18.41 -6.27 -16.49
C ARG A 87 -18.88 -7.24 -15.39
N PRO A 88 -18.35 -8.47 -15.36
CA PRO A 88 -18.77 -9.46 -14.36
C PRO A 88 -18.48 -8.94 -12.95
N THR A 89 -19.48 -9.03 -12.06
CA THR A 89 -19.40 -8.52 -10.68
C THR A 89 -18.81 -9.53 -9.71
N PHE A 90 -18.81 -10.81 -10.06
CA PHE A 90 -18.18 -11.88 -9.29
C PHE A 90 -16.88 -12.34 -9.96
N VAL A 91 -15.77 -11.75 -9.53
CA VAL A 91 -14.41 -12.02 -10.02
C VAL A 91 -13.43 -12.03 -8.84
N PRO A 92 -13.50 -13.04 -7.95
CA PRO A 92 -12.69 -13.10 -6.73
C PRO A 92 -11.18 -13.25 -6.98
N TRP A 93 -10.77 -13.66 -8.17
CA TRP A 93 -9.36 -13.80 -8.57
C TRP A 93 -8.77 -12.55 -9.23
N ASP A 94 -9.59 -11.56 -9.57
CA ASP A 94 -9.15 -10.35 -10.25
C ASP A 94 -8.70 -9.30 -9.21
N ARG A 95 -7.39 -9.05 -9.19
CA ARG A 95 -6.74 -8.12 -8.27
C ARG A 95 -7.20 -6.68 -8.48
N GLU A 96 -7.34 -6.24 -9.73
CA GLU A 96 -7.77 -4.86 -10.03
C GLU A 96 -9.19 -4.64 -9.52
N ARG A 97 -10.07 -5.61 -9.73
CA ARG A 97 -11.45 -5.57 -9.21
C ARG A 97 -11.50 -5.60 -7.69
N PHE A 98 -10.59 -6.32 -7.04
CA PHE A 98 -10.46 -6.27 -5.59
C PHE A 98 -10.01 -4.89 -5.12
N LEU A 99 -9.02 -4.28 -5.77
CA LEU A 99 -8.53 -2.95 -5.48
C LEU A 99 -9.62 -1.88 -5.69
N GLU A 100 -10.40 -1.94 -6.77
CA GLU A 100 -11.55 -1.05 -6.99
C GLU A 100 -12.55 -1.10 -5.81
N ARG A 101 -12.82 -2.31 -5.27
CA ARG A 101 -13.70 -2.45 -4.11
C ARG A 101 -13.08 -1.88 -2.84
N LEU A 102 -11.81 -2.20 -2.57
CA LEU A 102 -11.08 -1.72 -1.40
C LEU A 102 -10.94 -0.18 -1.42
N GLU A 103 -10.81 0.44 -2.60
CA GLU A 103 -10.71 1.90 -2.74
C GLU A 103 -11.94 2.62 -2.17
N THR A 104 -13.13 2.00 -2.25
CA THR A 104 -14.36 2.61 -1.73
C THR A 104 -14.30 2.95 -0.24
N PHE A 105 -13.44 2.26 0.52
CA PHE A 105 -13.26 2.46 1.96
C PHE A 105 -12.29 3.60 2.30
N ARG A 106 -11.60 4.22 1.33
CA ARG A 106 -10.59 5.26 1.59
C ARG A 106 -11.12 6.54 2.23
N ARG A 107 -12.43 6.80 2.07
CA ARG A 107 -13.06 8.06 2.45
C ARG A 107 -13.31 8.11 3.95
N VAL A 108 -12.45 8.83 4.67
CA VAL A 108 -12.50 9.00 6.13
C VAL A 108 -13.75 9.70 6.68
N ASP A 109 -14.57 10.30 5.81
CA ASP A 109 -15.91 10.83 6.15
C ASP A 109 -17.00 9.75 6.10
N ARG A 110 -16.76 8.67 5.36
CA ARG A 110 -17.69 7.55 5.17
C ARG A 110 -17.27 6.29 5.91
N TRP A 111 -15.98 6.10 6.15
CA TRP A 111 -15.46 4.89 6.77
C TRP A 111 -14.33 5.21 7.74
N THR A 112 -14.38 4.57 8.89
CA THR A 112 -13.34 4.63 9.94
C THR A 112 -12.67 3.27 9.99
N SER A 113 -11.35 3.23 10.15
CA SER A 113 -10.57 2.00 10.25
C SER A 113 -11.20 1.01 11.22
N LYS A 114 -11.31 -0.26 10.81
CA LYS A 114 -11.89 -1.33 11.63
C LYS A 114 -10.81 -2.33 12.09
N PRO A 115 -11.03 -3.03 13.24
CA PRO A 115 -10.10 -4.04 13.73
C PRO A 115 -9.82 -5.16 12.71
N SER A 116 -8.64 -5.77 12.79
CA SER A 116 -8.15 -6.79 11.84
C SER A 116 -9.19 -7.85 11.39
N PRO A 117 -10.03 -8.45 12.27
CA PRO A 117 -11.00 -9.46 11.86
C PRO A 117 -12.10 -8.95 10.92
N ILE A 118 -12.37 -7.64 10.90
CA ILE A 118 -13.41 -7.00 10.08
C ILE A 118 -12.91 -5.72 9.40
N ASN A 119 -11.61 -5.65 9.14
CA ASN A 119 -11.00 -4.53 8.43
C ASN A 119 -11.53 -4.43 6.99
N GLU A 120 -11.20 -3.33 6.33
CA GLU A 120 -11.67 -2.96 4.98
C GLU A 120 -11.38 -4.07 3.96
N VAL A 121 -10.24 -4.74 4.13
CA VAL A 121 -9.80 -5.85 3.29
C VAL A 121 -10.74 -7.04 3.42
N GLN A 122 -11.18 -7.40 4.64
CA GLN A 122 -12.09 -8.53 4.83
C GLN A 122 -13.43 -8.29 4.12
N TRP A 123 -13.96 -7.07 4.20
CA TRP A 123 -15.15 -6.67 3.45
C TRP A 123 -14.91 -6.74 1.93
N ALA A 124 -13.84 -6.13 1.43
CA ALA A 124 -13.53 -6.13 0.00
C ALA A 124 -13.26 -7.54 -0.56
N LYS A 125 -12.61 -8.43 0.20
CA LYS A 125 -12.37 -9.85 -0.16
C LYS A 125 -13.67 -10.64 -0.30
N ARG A 126 -14.74 -10.21 0.39
CA ARG A 126 -16.08 -10.81 0.32
C ARG A 126 -17.02 -10.05 -0.61
N GLY A 127 -16.50 -9.19 -1.49
CA GLY A 127 -17.32 -8.54 -2.51
C GLY A 127 -18.16 -7.37 -1.99
N TRP A 128 -17.83 -6.84 -0.82
CA TRP A 128 -18.47 -5.64 -0.28
C TRP A 128 -17.78 -4.36 -0.76
N ILE A 129 -18.57 -3.31 -0.95
CA ILE A 129 -18.13 -1.95 -1.24
C ILE A 129 -18.76 -0.98 -0.25
N CYS A 130 -18.03 0.08 0.13
CA CYS A 130 -18.56 1.16 0.95
C CYS A 130 -19.39 2.11 0.07
N THR A 131 -20.70 2.11 0.27
CA THR A 131 -21.64 2.94 -0.50
C THR A 131 -22.04 4.22 0.21
N ASP A 132 -22.08 4.20 1.53
CA ASP A 132 -22.50 5.33 2.37
C ASP A 132 -21.80 5.32 3.74
N VAL A 133 -22.10 6.29 4.60
CA VAL A 133 -21.49 6.44 5.93
C VAL A 133 -21.68 5.18 6.77
N MET A 134 -20.55 4.50 7.02
CA MET A 134 -20.45 3.23 7.72
C MET A 134 -21.30 2.12 7.11
N ARG A 135 -21.65 2.22 5.82
CA ARG A 135 -22.52 1.27 5.14
C ARG A 135 -21.78 0.57 4.01
N VAL A 136 -21.84 -0.76 4.03
CA VAL A 136 -21.38 -1.60 2.94
C VAL A 136 -22.56 -2.24 2.21
N SER A 137 -22.41 -2.45 0.91
CA SER A 137 -23.33 -3.23 0.09
C SER A 137 -22.57 -4.16 -0.83
N CYS A 138 -23.22 -5.23 -1.27
CA CYS A 138 -22.61 -6.20 -2.18
C CYS A 138 -22.42 -5.59 -3.58
N VAL A 139 -21.24 -5.75 -4.17
CA VAL A 139 -20.90 -5.29 -5.53
C VAL A 139 -21.75 -5.96 -6.63
N SER A 140 -22.28 -7.15 -6.36
CA SER A 140 -23.17 -7.88 -7.28
C SER A 140 -24.63 -7.48 -7.13
N ASP A 141 -24.93 -6.45 -6.32
CA ASP A 141 -26.30 -5.96 -6.05
C ASP A 141 -27.26 -7.08 -5.60
N CYS A 142 -26.76 -8.06 -4.84
CA CYS A 142 -27.57 -9.19 -4.36
C CYS A 142 -28.62 -8.81 -3.28
N GLY A 143 -28.82 -7.51 -3.02
CA GLY A 143 -29.67 -6.98 -1.95
C GLY A 143 -29.02 -6.91 -0.57
N GLY A 144 -27.85 -7.54 -0.37
CA GLY A 144 -27.12 -7.49 0.90
C GLY A 144 -26.56 -6.09 1.20
N ALA A 145 -26.86 -5.56 2.39
CA ALA A 145 -26.34 -4.30 2.91
C ALA A 145 -26.17 -4.36 4.43
N VAL A 146 -25.08 -3.80 4.96
CA VAL A 146 -24.75 -3.81 6.39
C VAL A 146 -24.28 -2.43 6.84
N VAL A 147 -24.69 -1.99 8.04
CA VAL A 147 -24.15 -0.80 8.70
C VAL A 147 -23.19 -1.23 9.80
N VAL A 148 -21.92 -0.84 9.69
CA VAL A 148 -20.82 -1.30 10.55
C VAL A 148 -20.42 -0.19 11.51
N LYS A 149 -20.89 -0.28 12.76
CA LYS A 149 -20.58 0.68 13.82
C LYS A 149 -20.03 -0.06 15.02
N LEU A 150 -18.81 0.32 15.43
CA LEU A 150 -18.21 -0.15 16.67
C LEU A 150 -18.20 1.01 17.68
N PRO A 151 -18.47 0.76 18.97
CA PRO A 151 -18.18 1.72 20.02
C PRO A 151 -16.71 2.12 20.02
N ASP A 152 -16.40 3.37 20.33
CA ASP A 152 -15.01 3.87 20.37
C ASP A 152 -14.15 3.09 21.38
N GLU A 153 -12.85 3.00 21.10
CA GLU A 153 -11.89 2.49 22.10
C GLU A 153 -11.77 3.55 23.18
N ILE A 154 -12.09 3.16 24.41
CA ILE A 154 -11.92 4.02 25.57
C ILE A 154 -10.63 3.53 26.22
N ASP A 155 -9.60 4.36 26.12
CA ASP A 155 -8.37 4.17 26.87
C ASP A 155 -8.69 4.31 28.37
N GLU A 156 -7.91 3.60 29.19
CA GLU A 156 -8.06 3.57 30.65
C GLU A 156 -7.75 4.91 31.35
N LEU A 157 -7.69 6.02 30.59
CA LEU A 157 -7.36 7.34 31.10
C LEU A 157 -8.60 8.15 31.51
N ASP A 158 -8.52 8.59 32.77
CA ASP A 158 -9.33 9.54 33.55
C ASP A 158 -10.81 9.20 33.83
N GLY A 159 -11.00 8.47 34.94
CA GLY A 159 -12.22 8.56 35.76
C GLY A 159 -13.31 7.52 35.48
N PHE A 160 -13.11 6.59 34.56
CA PHE A 160 -14.03 5.48 34.33
C PHE A 160 -13.73 4.29 35.24
N ASN A 161 -14.77 3.70 35.82
CA ASN A 161 -14.69 2.43 36.55
C ASN A 161 -14.14 1.34 35.60
N ILE A 162 -13.05 0.67 35.99
CA ILE A 162 -12.37 -0.42 35.25
C ILE A 162 -13.39 -1.46 34.75
N GLU A 163 -14.39 -1.78 35.56
CA GLU A 163 -15.46 -2.72 35.21
C GLU A 163 -16.27 -2.26 33.98
N LYS A 164 -16.54 -0.96 33.83
CA LYS A 164 -17.25 -0.40 32.67
C LYS A 164 -16.37 -0.36 31.42
N VAL A 165 -15.06 -0.20 31.58
CA VAL A 165 -14.11 -0.26 30.46
C VAL A 165 -14.08 -1.69 29.91
N GLU A 166 -14.01 -2.68 30.80
CA GLU A 166 -13.99 -4.09 30.42
C GLU A 166 -15.30 -4.55 29.77
N GLU A 167 -16.46 -4.16 30.33
CA GLU A 167 -17.76 -4.43 29.72
C GLU A 167 -17.85 -3.88 28.29
N ARG A 168 -17.31 -2.68 28.03
CA ARG A 168 -17.29 -2.10 26.68
C ARG A 168 -16.32 -2.81 25.74
N LYS A 169 -15.15 -3.22 26.22
CA LYS A 169 -14.20 -4.04 25.44
C LYS A 169 -14.85 -5.36 25.05
N GLU A 170 -15.56 -6.02 25.96
CA GLU A 170 -16.28 -7.27 25.66
C GLU A 170 -17.42 -7.05 24.65
N VAL A 171 -18.22 -5.99 24.80
CA VAL A 171 -19.27 -5.64 23.83
C VAL A 171 -18.67 -5.40 22.45
N ARG A 172 -17.56 -4.66 22.36
CA ARG A 172 -16.84 -4.41 21.10
C ARG A 172 -16.35 -5.71 20.47
N ALA A 173 -15.76 -6.62 21.25
CA ALA A 173 -15.30 -7.92 20.77
C ALA A 173 -16.45 -8.77 20.21
N ARG A 174 -17.57 -8.87 20.94
CA ARG A 174 -18.77 -9.60 20.48
C ARG A 174 -19.37 -9.00 19.20
N LEU A 175 -19.34 -7.67 19.05
CA LEU A 175 -19.78 -7.01 17.81
C LEU A 175 -18.85 -7.32 16.65
N VAL A 176 -17.53 -7.34 16.88
CA VAL A 176 -16.55 -7.75 15.86
C VAL A 176 -16.82 -9.17 15.38
N ASP A 177 -17.07 -10.11 16.30
CA ASP A 177 -17.41 -11.50 15.96
C ASP A 177 -18.70 -11.59 15.13
N GLU A 178 -19.71 -10.80 15.47
CA GLU A 178 -20.96 -10.80 14.72
C GLU A 178 -20.77 -10.22 13.32
N TYR A 179 -20.06 -9.10 13.20
CA TYR A 179 -19.71 -8.53 11.89
C TYR A 179 -18.85 -9.49 11.06
N ALA A 180 -17.94 -10.24 11.68
CA ALA A 180 -17.14 -11.25 11.00
C ALA A 180 -18.01 -12.37 10.39
N LYS A 181 -19.09 -12.78 11.06
CA LYS A 181 -20.07 -13.72 10.46
C LYS A 181 -20.82 -13.08 9.30
N MET A 182 -21.25 -11.82 9.47
CA MET A 182 -22.00 -11.04 8.48
C MET A 182 -21.24 -10.85 7.17
N LEU A 183 -19.89 -10.87 7.18
CA LEU A 183 -19.06 -10.87 5.97
C LEU A 183 -19.51 -11.91 4.93
N SER A 184 -20.02 -13.06 5.37
CA SER A 184 -20.65 -14.08 4.51
C SER A 184 -22.16 -14.02 4.57
N SER A 185 -22.73 -14.06 5.77
CA SER A 185 -24.16 -14.37 5.93
C SER A 185 -25.09 -13.24 5.50
N ALA A 186 -24.61 -11.99 5.43
CA ALA A 186 -25.42 -10.83 5.06
C ALA A 186 -25.62 -10.66 3.55
N HIS A 187 -25.00 -11.50 2.72
CA HIS A 187 -25.32 -11.58 1.30
C HIS A 187 -26.67 -12.29 1.08
N GLY A 188 -27.33 -11.99 -0.04
CA GLY A 188 -28.48 -12.75 -0.50
C GLY A 188 -28.13 -14.24 -0.70
N GLU A 189 -29.12 -15.12 -0.51
CA GLU A 189 -28.92 -16.58 -0.45
C GLU A 189 -28.18 -17.15 -1.68
N ASN A 190 -28.50 -16.62 -2.87
CA ASN A 190 -27.93 -17.06 -4.15
C ASN A 190 -26.69 -16.25 -4.58
N CYS A 191 -26.16 -15.38 -3.72
CA CYS A 191 -24.99 -14.58 -4.06
C CYS A 191 -23.72 -15.43 -4.05
N PRO A 192 -22.91 -15.44 -5.12
CA PRO A 192 -21.66 -16.20 -5.15
C PRO A 192 -20.65 -15.77 -4.07
N TRP A 193 -20.64 -14.48 -3.71
CA TRP A 193 -19.78 -13.92 -2.65
C TRP A 193 -20.11 -14.44 -1.24
N ARG A 194 -21.33 -14.97 -1.03
CA ARG A 194 -21.73 -15.63 0.21
C ARG A 194 -20.86 -16.85 0.52
N ASN A 195 -20.47 -17.58 -0.52
CA ASN A 195 -19.81 -18.88 -0.43
C ASN A 195 -18.32 -18.82 -0.76
N LYS A 196 -17.90 -17.85 -1.58
CA LYS A 196 -16.51 -17.72 -2.05
C LYS A 196 -15.99 -16.30 -1.83
N SER A 197 -14.78 -16.19 -1.29
CA SER A 197 -14.02 -14.95 -1.17
C SER A 197 -12.90 -14.89 -2.21
N CYS A 198 -12.28 -13.72 -2.29
CA CYS A 198 -10.94 -13.60 -2.87
C CYS A 198 -9.93 -14.52 -2.16
N ASP A 199 -8.90 -14.90 -2.91
CA ASP A 199 -7.76 -15.65 -2.38
C ASP A 199 -6.94 -14.80 -1.40
N ALA A 200 -6.19 -15.45 -0.51
CA ALA A 200 -5.32 -14.76 0.44
C ALA A 200 -4.24 -13.91 -0.25
N THR A 201 -3.76 -14.33 -1.41
CA THR A 201 -2.74 -13.64 -2.20
C THR A 201 -3.27 -12.47 -3.04
N ILE A 202 -4.57 -12.16 -2.97
CA ILE A 202 -5.19 -11.10 -3.82
C ILE A 202 -4.54 -9.71 -3.64
N GLN A 203 -3.93 -9.45 -2.49
CA GLN A 203 -3.23 -8.19 -2.18
C GLN A 203 -1.78 -8.16 -2.67
N HIS A 204 -1.21 -9.30 -3.06
CA HIS A 204 0.18 -9.46 -3.46
C HIS A 204 0.57 -8.41 -4.51
N LEU A 205 1.62 -7.64 -4.22
CA LEU A 205 2.23 -6.71 -5.16
C LEU A 205 3.02 -7.50 -6.21
N PRO A 206 2.90 -7.16 -7.51
CA PRO A 206 3.59 -7.86 -8.61
C PRO A 206 5.10 -7.51 -8.67
N LEU A 207 5.85 -7.87 -7.62
CA LEU A 207 7.27 -7.54 -7.43
C LEU A 207 8.23 -8.71 -7.71
N THR A 208 7.72 -9.83 -8.24
CA THR A 208 8.51 -11.04 -8.50
C THR A 208 9.58 -10.82 -9.58
N ASN A 209 9.32 -9.93 -10.53
CA ASN A 209 10.27 -9.54 -11.55
C ASN A 209 11.10 -8.33 -11.06
N CYS A 210 12.41 -8.52 -10.91
CA CYS A 210 13.31 -7.45 -10.44
C CYS A 210 13.31 -6.22 -11.35
N ASP A 211 13.24 -6.39 -12.67
CA ASP A 211 13.22 -5.27 -13.62
C ASP A 211 11.94 -4.45 -13.49
N ALA A 212 10.79 -5.11 -13.37
CA ALA A 212 9.52 -4.43 -13.14
C ALA A 212 9.49 -3.72 -11.78
N ALA A 213 10.00 -4.37 -10.73
CA ALA A 213 10.09 -3.78 -9.39
C ALA A 213 10.98 -2.53 -9.35
N LEU A 214 12.14 -2.57 -10.03
CA LEU A 214 13.05 -1.45 -10.14
C LEU A 214 12.50 -0.33 -11.05
N SER A 215 11.86 -0.67 -12.16
CA SER A 215 11.23 0.33 -13.03
C SER A 215 10.14 1.09 -12.29
N GLY A 216 9.27 0.37 -11.54
CA GLY A 216 8.25 1.01 -10.72
C GLY A 216 8.83 1.80 -9.54
N LEU A 217 9.96 1.38 -8.96
CA LEU A 217 10.68 2.19 -7.97
C LEU A 217 11.17 3.51 -8.58
N HIS A 218 11.80 3.43 -9.76
CA HIS A 218 12.34 4.59 -10.45
C HIS A 218 11.24 5.59 -10.81
N GLU A 219 10.11 5.11 -11.33
CA GLU A 219 8.95 5.94 -11.64
C GLU A 219 8.43 6.70 -10.41
N ARG A 220 8.21 5.99 -9.29
CA ARG A 220 7.78 6.63 -8.03
C ARG A 220 8.80 7.65 -7.53
N TYR A 221 10.10 7.32 -7.62
CA TYR A 221 11.17 8.21 -7.21
C TYR A 221 11.18 9.51 -8.03
N LYS A 222 11.05 9.40 -9.36
CA LYS A 222 10.97 10.55 -10.26
C LYS A 222 9.77 11.43 -9.92
N ASN A 223 8.58 10.84 -9.87
CA ASN A 223 7.34 11.57 -9.57
C ASN A 223 7.43 12.31 -8.23
N ILE A 224 7.96 11.65 -7.19
CA ILE A 224 8.09 12.24 -5.86
C ILE A 224 9.16 13.33 -5.84
N SER A 225 10.27 13.16 -6.57
CA SER A 225 11.35 14.15 -6.66
C SER A 225 10.89 15.44 -7.34
N GLU A 226 9.98 15.35 -8.32
CA GLU A 226 9.36 16.51 -8.98
C GLU A 226 8.54 17.39 -8.03
N MET A 227 8.19 16.91 -6.83
CA MET A 227 7.54 17.74 -5.81
C MET A 227 8.47 18.80 -5.20
N GLY A 228 9.80 18.65 -5.35
CA GLY A 228 10.79 19.62 -4.90
C GLY A 228 10.62 20.06 -3.45
N ASP A 229 10.45 21.36 -3.23
CA ASP A 229 10.32 21.98 -1.91
C ASP A 229 9.10 21.52 -1.13
N LYS A 230 8.14 20.80 -1.73
CA LYS A 230 6.97 20.26 -1.02
C LYS A 230 7.30 19.02 -0.19
N LEU A 231 8.48 18.45 -0.36
CA LEU A 231 8.96 17.33 0.44
C LEU A 231 9.39 17.79 1.85
N PRO A 232 9.24 16.92 2.88
CA PRO A 232 9.82 17.18 4.20
C PRO A 232 11.35 17.08 4.15
N ALA A 233 12.01 17.71 5.12
CA ALA A 233 13.45 17.59 5.29
C ALA A 233 13.85 16.15 5.65
N GLU A 234 15.04 15.73 5.24
CA GLU A 234 15.52 14.34 5.38
C GLU A 234 15.57 13.88 6.84
N ASP A 235 15.97 14.75 7.76
CA ASP A 235 16.10 14.48 9.20
C ASP A 235 14.77 14.14 9.88
N ILE A 236 13.65 14.59 9.31
CA ILE A 236 12.30 14.30 9.79
C ILE A 236 11.81 12.94 9.27
N VAL A 237 12.37 12.44 8.16
CA VAL A 237 11.92 11.20 7.51
C VAL A 237 12.55 9.98 8.16
N GLN A 238 11.72 9.15 8.78
CA GLN A 238 12.12 7.91 9.44
C GLN A 238 11.84 6.71 8.53
N THR A 239 12.84 5.87 8.36
CA THR A 239 12.77 4.60 7.62
C THR A 239 12.71 3.40 8.58
N PRO A 240 12.11 2.28 8.17
CA PRO A 240 12.06 1.08 9.00
C PRO A 240 13.46 0.51 9.28
N GLU A 241 13.57 -0.23 10.38
CA GLU A 241 14.81 -0.90 10.75
C GLU A 241 15.30 -1.84 9.63
N GLY A 242 16.60 -1.78 9.33
CA GLY A 242 17.22 -2.56 8.26
C GLY A 242 17.12 -1.94 6.86
N LEU A 243 16.46 -0.78 6.70
CA LEU A 243 16.51 0.02 5.48
C LEU A 243 17.64 1.06 5.54
N ASP A 244 18.77 0.72 4.95
CA ASP A 244 19.93 1.63 4.81
C ASP A 244 19.90 2.29 3.41
N LEU A 245 19.60 3.59 3.37
CA LEU A 245 19.52 4.35 2.13
C LEU A 245 20.91 4.55 1.49
N ASP A 246 21.99 4.68 2.26
CA ASP A 246 23.35 4.87 1.73
C ASP A 246 23.82 3.67 0.93
N VAL A 247 23.56 2.47 1.47
CA VAL A 247 23.89 1.22 0.78
C VAL A 247 23.04 1.06 -0.50
N LEU A 248 21.78 1.48 -0.45
CA LEU A 248 20.89 1.38 -1.61
C LEU A 248 21.24 2.36 -2.71
N ILE A 249 21.60 3.60 -2.38
CA ILE A 249 22.00 4.61 -3.36
C ILE A 249 23.19 4.12 -4.18
N LYS A 250 24.23 3.57 -3.53
CA LYS A 250 25.37 2.92 -4.21
C LYS A 250 24.98 1.72 -5.06
N GLY A 251 23.88 1.06 -4.68
CA GLY A 251 23.30 -0.08 -5.36
C GLY A 251 22.50 0.27 -6.61
N LEU A 252 22.04 1.51 -6.74
CA LEU A 252 21.18 2.01 -7.79
C LEU A 252 21.98 2.60 -8.96
N PRO A 253 21.40 2.66 -10.17
CA PRO A 253 22.04 3.32 -11.30
C PRO A 253 22.08 4.85 -11.11
N GLU A 254 23.22 5.46 -11.42
CA GLU A 254 23.42 6.91 -11.26
C GLU A 254 22.53 7.72 -12.22
N GLU A 255 22.23 7.16 -13.39
CA GLU A 255 21.35 7.76 -14.39
C GLU A 255 19.96 8.11 -13.83
N TRP A 256 19.47 7.36 -12.83
CA TRP A 256 18.17 7.63 -12.21
C TRP A 256 18.14 8.98 -11.50
N PHE A 257 19.24 9.34 -10.85
CA PHE A 257 19.33 10.58 -10.08
C PHE A 257 19.50 11.78 -11.01
N GLN A 258 20.25 11.62 -12.09
CA GLN A 258 20.42 12.64 -13.13
C GLN A 258 19.11 12.94 -13.88
N GLU A 259 18.35 11.90 -14.26
CA GLU A 259 17.06 12.07 -14.93
C GLU A 259 16.04 12.80 -14.05
N ALA A 260 15.99 12.48 -12.75
CA ALA A 260 15.12 13.16 -11.79
C ALA A 260 15.49 14.64 -11.61
N GLU A 261 16.79 14.95 -11.59
CA GLU A 261 17.28 16.33 -11.50
C GLU A 261 16.90 17.16 -12.74
N GLN A 262 17.10 16.61 -13.95
CA GLN A 262 16.73 17.28 -15.19
C GLN A 262 15.23 17.57 -15.29
N ALA A 263 14.39 16.66 -14.79
CA ALA A 263 12.94 16.86 -14.72
C ALA A 263 12.54 18.00 -13.77
N ALA A 264 13.21 18.12 -12.62
CA ALA A 264 12.98 19.20 -11.66
C ALA A 264 13.38 20.58 -12.21
N LEU A 265 14.50 20.66 -12.95
CA LEU A 265 14.98 21.90 -13.58
C LEU A 265 14.05 22.39 -14.70
N SER A 266 13.49 21.47 -15.48
CA SER A 266 12.59 21.80 -16.59
C SER A 266 11.25 22.39 -16.13
N THR A 267 10.83 22.09 -14.90
CA THR A 267 9.53 22.51 -14.36
C THR A 267 9.55 23.94 -13.78
N ASN A 268 10.72 24.45 -13.42
CA ASN A 268 10.89 25.80 -12.85
C ASN A 268 11.22 26.89 -13.89
N GLY A 269 11.04 26.60 -15.18
CA GLY A 269 11.54 27.38 -16.32
C GLY A 269 10.64 28.50 -16.88
N GLU A 270 9.80 29.17 -16.08
CA GLU A 270 9.12 30.41 -16.47
C GLU A 270 9.42 31.55 -15.49
N THR A 271 10.68 31.99 -15.40
CA THR A 271 10.98 33.37 -15.04
C THR A 271 12.25 33.85 -15.76
N GLN A 272 12.02 34.61 -16.84
CA GLN A 272 12.89 35.55 -17.55
C GLN A 272 14.41 35.33 -17.52
N THR A 273 14.90 34.94 -18.70
CA THR A 273 16.27 35.07 -19.17
C THR A 273 16.75 36.54 -19.15
N THR A 274 17.76 36.82 -18.33
CA THR A 274 18.80 37.81 -18.67
C THR A 274 20.16 37.12 -18.61
N HIS A 275 20.68 36.83 -19.80
CA HIS A 275 22.07 36.49 -20.07
C HIS A 275 22.99 37.55 -19.44
N ILE A 276 24.04 37.13 -18.70
CA ILE A 276 25.43 37.62 -18.82
C ILE A 276 26.38 36.73 -17.98
N ASN A 277 27.35 36.17 -18.71
CA ASN A 277 28.71 35.71 -18.38
C ASN A 277 28.99 34.53 -17.44
N ASN A 278 29.54 33.49 -18.09
CA ASN A 278 30.57 32.55 -17.64
C ASN A 278 31.37 33.01 -16.41
N GLN A 279 31.18 32.27 -15.31
CA GLN A 279 32.25 31.98 -14.36
C GLN A 279 32.03 30.57 -13.79
N ASP A 280 33.00 29.71 -14.10
CA ASP A 280 33.46 28.54 -13.35
C ASP A 280 32.59 28.18 -12.13
N SER A 281 31.53 27.41 -12.37
CA SER A 281 30.78 26.77 -11.31
C SER A 281 31.30 25.35 -11.24
N THR A 282 32.14 25.06 -10.24
CA THR A 282 32.42 23.69 -9.81
C THR A 282 31.09 22.99 -9.58
N GLU A 283 30.67 22.17 -10.54
CA GLU A 283 29.48 21.33 -10.46
C GLU A 283 29.66 20.35 -9.30
N THR A 284 29.24 20.76 -8.11
CA THR A 284 28.99 19.81 -7.03
C THR A 284 27.82 18.94 -7.50
N PRO A 285 27.97 17.61 -7.68
CA PRO A 285 26.84 16.76 -8.03
C PRO A 285 25.77 16.95 -6.94
N LYS A 286 24.62 17.49 -7.33
CA LYS A 286 23.52 17.74 -6.39
C LYS A 286 23.08 16.41 -5.78
N ALA A 287 23.02 16.40 -4.46
CA ALA A 287 22.80 15.20 -3.68
C ALA A 287 21.47 14.51 -4.01
N VAL A 288 21.48 13.18 -4.06
CA VAL A 288 20.30 12.33 -4.20
C VAL A 288 19.20 12.76 -3.22
N ASN A 289 17.97 12.92 -3.70
CA ASN A 289 16.84 13.24 -2.82
C ASN A 289 16.45 12.01 -1.96
N ARG A 290 16.95 11.97 -0.73
CA ARG A 290 16.82 10.81 0.17
C ARG A 290 15.41 10.65 0.73
N ALA A 291 14.71 11.75 1.00
CA ALA A 291 13.31 11.74 1.39
C ALA A 291 12.42 11.13 0.28
N ALA A 292 12.64 11.53 -0.97
CA ALA A 292 11.91 10.99 -2.11
C ALA A 292 12.20 9.49 -2.31
N LEU A 293 13.47 9.08 -2.17
CA LEU A 293 13.86 7.68 -2.28
C LEU A 293 13.22 6.82 -1.19
N ALA A 294 13.21 7.31 0.06
CA ALA A 294 12.55 6.62 1.18
C ALA A 294 11.05 6.40 0.89
N LEU A 295 10.33 7.46 0.52
CA LEU A 295 8.90 7.36 0.15
C LEU A 295 8.68 6.36 -1.01
N ALA A 296 9.48 6.45 -2.08
CA ALA A 296 9.35 5.59 -3.24
C ALA A 296 9.65 4.11 -2.94
N LEU A 297 10.67 3.82 -2.10
CA LEU A 297 11.03 2.46 -1.67
C LEU A 297 9.91 1.77 -0.89
N LEU A 298 9.17 2.55 -0.08
CA LEU A 298 8.02 2.07 0.68
C LEU A 298 6.71 2.08 -0.11
N GLY A 299 6.74 2.41 -1.40
CA GLY A 299 5.59 2.27 -2.27
C GLY A 299 4.62 3.45 -2.27
N TRP A 300 5.05 4.59 -1.74
CA TRP A 300 4.37 5.86 -1.93
C TRP A 300 4.64 6.39 -3.34
N ASP A 301 3.65 7.05 -3.90
CA ASP A 301 3.72 7.74 -5.19
C ASP A 301 2.96 9.07 -5.08
N THR A 302 3.07 9.93 -6.09
CA THR A 302 2.26 11.14 -6.21
C THR A 302 0.79 10.78 -6.41
N ALA A 303 -0.11 11.62 -5.87
CA ALA A 303 -1.53 11.46 -6.11
C ALA A 303 -1.89 11.88 -7.54
N SER A 304 -2.63 11.01 -8.26
CA SER A 304 -2.99 11.23 -9.67
C SER A 304 -3.92 12.42 -9.93
N ASP A 305 -4.48 13.04 -8.88
CA ASP A 305 -5.35 14.20 -8.96
C ASP A 305 -4.60 15.54 -8.87
N GLY A 306 -3.27 15.52 -8.98
CA GLY A 306 -2.43 16.72 -9.04
C GLY A 306 -2.39 17.50 -7.73
N ALA A 307 -2.78 16.89 -6.62
CA ALA A 307 -2.73 17.52 -5.30
C ALA A 307 -1.26 17.73 -4.88
N ALA A 308 -0.85 19.00 -4.85
CA ALA A 308 0.49 19.40 -4.43
C ALA A 308 0.83 18.88 -3.02
N GLY A 309 2.03 18.32 -2.84
CA GLY A 309 2.54 17.87 -1.54
C GLY A 309 1.75 16.71 -0.94
N LEU A 310 1.04 15.94 -1.75
CA LEU A 310 0.27 14.78 -1.34
C LEU A 310 0.82 13.51 -1.98
N VAL A 311 1.21 12.55 -1.14
CA VAL A 311 1.57 11.20 -1.58
C VAL A 311 0.46 10.21 -1.26
N TRP A 312 0.43 9.13 -2.02
CA TRP A 312 -0.60 8.12 -2.01
C TRP A 312 -0.01 6.73 -2.18
N CYS A 313 -0.62 5.74 -1.55
CA CYS A 313 -0.29 4.34 -1.78
C CYS A 313 -1.39 3.66 -2.58
N GLY A 314 -1.06 3.13 -3.77
CA GLY A 314 -2.01 2.40 -4.61
C GLY A 314 -2.45 1.02 -4.09
N ALA A 315 -1.85 0.54 -3.00
CA ALA A 315 -2.16 -0.79 -2.43
C ALA A 315 -3.10 -0.73 -1.21
N CYS A 316 -2.98 0.31 -0.38
CA CYS A 316 -3.85 0.52 0.78
C CYS A 316 -4.69 1.78 0.71
N PHE A 317 -4.53 2.58 -0.34
CA PHE A 317 -5.29 3.79 -0.62
C PHE A 317 -5.18 4.89 0.44
N ARG A 318 -4.14 4.82 1.27
CA ARG A 318 -3.78 5.87 2.19
C ARG A 318 -3.28 7.09 1.41
N ARG A 319 -3.74 8.28 1.83
CA ARG A 319 -3.29 9.58 1.32
C ARG A 319 -2.62 10.33 2.46
N LEU A 320 -1.40 10.81 2.23
CA LEU A 320 -0.55 11.44 3.22
C LEU A 320 -0.14 12.84 2.73
N GLY A 321 -0.54 13.85 3.50
CA GLY A 321 -0.17 15.24 3.23
C GLY A 321 1.18 15.57 3.83
N LEU A 322 2.19 15.77 2.98
CA LEU A 322 3.57 16.04 3.40
C LEU A 322 3.71 17.41 4.07
N TRP A 323 2.82 18.36 3.77
CA TRP A 323 2.76 19.67 4.45
C TRP A 323 2.56 19.56 5.96
N MET A 324 2.06 18.44 6.48
CA MET A 324 1.91 18.20 7.92
C MET A 324 3.25 18.02 8.64
N TYR A 325 4.32 17.73 7.90
CA TYR A 325 5.66 17.45 8.39
C TYR A 325 6.67 18.54 8.01
N LYS A 326 6.17 19.66 7.47
CA LYS A 326 6.96 20.84 7.14
C LYS A 326 6.78 21.94 8.18
N PRO A 327 7.81 22.75 8.45
CA PRO A 327 7.65 24.01 9.18
C PRO A 327 6.68 24.89 8.39
N LYS A 328 5.82 25.64 9.10
CA LYS A 328 4.98 26.63 8.43
C LYS A 328 5.83 27.84 8.04
N ASP A 329 5.47 28.52 6.97
CA ASP A 329 6.19 29.72 6.49
C ASP A 329 6.28 30.84 7.55
N ASN A 330 5.38 30.79 8.52
CA ASN A 330 5.29 31.69 9.67
C ASN A 330 6.40 31.46 10.72
N GLY A 331 7.25 30.44 10.56
CA GLY A 331 8.23 30.00 11.57
C GLY A 331 7.66 29.13 12.68
N ASP A 332 6.36 28.80 12.63
CA ASP A 332 5.71 27.90 13.57
C ASP A 332 6.20 26.45 13.39
N VAL A 333 6.31 25.74 14.51
CA VAL A 333 6.70 24.32 14.59
C VAL A 333 5.81 23.46 13.69
N THR A 334 6.42 22.45 13.06
CA THR A 334 5.74 21.43 12.25
C THR A 334 4.58 20.81 13.02
N VAL A 335 3.51 20.39 12.32
CA VAL A 335 2.39 19.72 13.01
C VAL A 335 2.83 18.38 13.59
N TYR A 336 3.74 17.70 12.89
CA TYR A 336 4.43 16.50 13.35
C TYR A 336 5.94 16.67 13.21
N THR A 337 6.69 16.21 14.20
CA THR A 337 8.15 16.35 14.28
C THR A 337 8.90 15.25 13.55
N SER A 338 8.24 14.13 13.22
CA SER A 338 8.81 13.03 12.45
C SER A 338 7.77 12.39 11.54
N LEU A 339 8.24 11.84 10.42
CA LEU A 339 7.46 11.08 9.46
C LEU A 339 7.98 9.64 9.43
N ASP A 340 7.30 8.72 10.12
CA ASP A 340 7.50 7.29 9.94
C ASP A 340 6.84 6.84 8.62
N VAL A 341 7.66 6.73 7.57
CA VAL A 341 7.18 6.41 6.22
C VAL A 341 6.48 5.06 6.16
N ALA A 342 6.93 4.09 6.97
CA ALA A 342 6.32 2.76 7.03
C ALA A 342 5.02 2.80 7.81
N GLY A 343 5.05 3.41 9.00
CA GLY A 343 3.91 3.49 9.92
C GLY A 343 2.72 4.29 9.38
N GLU A 344 2.92 5.16 8.39
CA GLU A 344 1.81 5.90 7.79
C GLU A 344 0.89 5.06 6.89
N HIS A 345 1.33 3.88 6.42
CA HIS A 345 0.46 2.97 5.67
C HIS A 345 -0.66 2.41 6.56
N MET A 346 -1.74 1.92 5.93
CA MET A 346 -2.69 1.06 6.64
C MET A 346 -2.01 -0.24 7.05
N GLU A 347 -2.36 -0.79 8.22
CA GLU A 347 -1.75 -2.01 8.79
C GLU A 347 -1.79 -3.23 7.85
N TYR A 348 -2.80 -3.30 6.97
CA TYR A 348 -2.96 -4.39 5.99
C TYR A 348 -2.24 -4.13 4.66
N CYS A 349 -1.43 -3.07 4.55
CA CYS A 349 -0.77 -2.70 3.31
C CYS A 349 0.35 -3.70 2.97
N PRO A 350 0.35 -4.34 1.79
CA PRO A 350 1.38 -5.30 1.41
C PRO A 350 2.79 -4.69 1.28
N TRP A 351 2.90 -3.36 1.25
CA TRP A 351 4.22 -2.73 1.32
C TRP A 351 4.91 -2.96 2.66
N ILE A 352 4.16 -2.97 3.77
CA ILE A 352 4.67 -3.11 5.14
C ILE A 352 4.28 -4.43 5.83
N ASP A 353 3.16 -5.03 5.43
CA ASP A 353 2.68 -6.31 5.96
C ASP A 353 3.17 -7.46 5.09
N ASN A 354 4.05 -8.28 5.68
CA ASN A 354 4.63 -9.44 5.02
C ASN A 354 3.59 -10.55 4.75
N VAL A 355 2.53 -10.64 5.56
CA VAL A 355 1.44 -11.61 5.37
C VAL A 355 0.56 -11.18 4.20
N ALA A 356 0.16 -9.91 4.11
CA ALA A 356 -0.57 -9.41 2.94
C ALA A 356 0.22 -9.56 1.63
N GLN A 357 1.54 -9.37 1.68
CA GLN A 357 2.40 -9.50 0.49
C GLN A 357 2.65 -10.95 0.07
N SER A 358 2.95 -11.83 1.02
CA SER A 358 3.29 -13.23 0.72
C SER A 358 2.03 -14.11 0.55
N GLY A 359 0.88 -13.64 1.01
CA GLY A 359 -0.34 -14.42 1.21
C GLY A 359 -0.41 -14.99 2.64
N THR A 360 -1.56 -15.56 3.01
CA THR A 360 -1.65 -16.32 4.26
C THR A 360 -0.63 -17.44 4.19
N GLY A 361 0.41 -17.36 5.03
CA GLY A 361 1.53 -18.30 5.03
C GLY A 361 1.01 -19.72 4.84
N ARG A 362 1.48 -20.39 3.79
CA ARG A 362 1.14 -21.79 3.59
C ARG A 362 1.53 -22.54 4.88
N PRO A 363 0.90 -23.67 5.22
CA PRO A 363 1.20 -24.39 6.47
C PRO A 363 2.69 -24.69 6.70
N ASN A 364 3.50 -24.70 5.63
CA ASN A 364 4.93 -24.98 5.65
C ASN A 364 5.83 -23.74 5.53
N GLU A 365 5.27 -22.53 5.38
CA GLU A 365 6.04 -21.28 5.27
C GLU A 365 6.28 -20.69 6.67
N LYS A 366 7.54 -20.39 6.97
CA LYS A 366 7.88 -19.77 8.26
C LYS A 366 7.57 -18.28 8.19
N LEU A 367 6.83 -17.77 9.18
CA LEU A 367 6.45 -16.35 9.26
C LEU A 367 7.67 -15.40 9.23
N ALA A 368 8.80 -15.84 9.78
CA ALA A 368 10.07 -15.11 9.77
C ALA A 368 10.74 -15.01 8.38
N GLU A 369 10.36 -15.87 7.43
CA GLU A 369 10.90 -15.86 6.07
C GLU A 369 10.04 -15.01 5.11
N LEU A 370 8.83 -14.62 5.54
CA LEU A 370 7.93 -13.79 4.76
C LEU A 370 8.47 -12.36 4.64
N ARG A 371 8.29 -11.77 3.46
CA ARG A 371 8.80 -10.43 3.16
C ARG A 371 7.68 -9.48 2.78
N ALA A 372 7.77 -8.26 3.31
CA ALA A 372 6.94 -7.14 2.88
C ALA A 372 7.43 -6.59 1.53
N GLY A 373 6.58 -5.82 0.85
CA GLY A 373 6.89 -5.29 -0.48
C GLY A 373 8.19 -4.49 -0.55
N TRP A 374 8.46 -3.64 0.44
CA TRP A 374 9.69 -2.84 0.45
C TRP A 374 10.95 -3.71 0.56
N GLN A 375 10.89 -4.80 1.33
CA GLN A 375 12.01 -5.74 1.50
C GLN A 375 12.31 -6.48 0.19
N ILE A 376 11.28 -6.80 -0.60
CA ILE A 376 11.44 -7.41 -1.93
C ILE A 376 12.13 -6.44 -2.88
N VAL A 377 11.74 -5.16 -2.88
CA VAL A 377 12.39 -4.12 -3.69
C VAL A 377 13.86 -3.94 -3.30
N VAL A 378 14.15 -3.86 -2.00
CA VAL A 378 15.54 -3.80 -1.48
C VAL A 378 16.39 -4.97 -1.96
N GLU A 379 15.84 -6.20 -1.92
CA GLU A 379 16.56 -7.37 -2.44
C GLU A 379 16.74 -7.29 -3.96
N ALA A 380 15.76 -6.77 -4.70
CA ALA A 380 15.88 -6.58 -6.15
C ALA A 380 17.03 -5.60 -6.48
N VAL A 381 17.17 -4.51 -5.74
CA VAL A 381 18.32 -3.57 -5.86
C VAL A 381 19.63 -4.31 -5.62
N LYS A 382 19.75 -5.06 -4.51
CA LYS A 382 20.96 -5.82 -4.17
C LYS A 382 21.31 -6.86 -5.25
N VAL A 383 20.32 -7.60 -5.75
CA VAL A 383 20.51 -8.59 -6.82
C VAL A 383 21.01 -7.93 -8.10
N LYS A 384 20.41 -6.81 -8.51
CA LYS A 384 20.79 -6.09 -9.74
C LYS A 384 22.15 -5.43 -9.63
N HIS A 385 22.48 -4.85 -8.48
CA HIS A 385 23.82 -4.34 -8.20
C HIS A 385 24.87 -5.44 -8.29
N ARG A 386 24.68 -6.58 -7.60
CA ARG A 386 25.61 -7.73 -7.67
C ARG A 386 25.81 -8.24 -9.11
N ARG A 387 24.75 -8.26 -9.92
CA ARG A 387 24.85 -8.65 -11.34
C ARG A 387 25.70 -7.66 -12.12
N ARG A 388 25.47 -6.34 -11.96
CA ARG A 388 26.26 -5.29 -12.62
C ARG A 388 27.75 -5.37 -12.27
N VAL A 389 28.08 -5.47 -10.98
CA VAL A 389 29.47 -5.60 -10.52
C VAL A 389 30.16 -6.82 -11.11
N ARG A 390 29.48 -7.98 -11.16
CA ARG A 390 30.03 -9.20 -11.78
C ARG A 390 30.28 -9.04 -13.28
N THR A 391 29.35 -8.39 -13.99
CA THR A 391 29.52 -8.12 -15.42
C THR A 391 30.71 -7.18 -15.67
N MET A 392 30.85 -6.11 -14.88
CA MET A 392 31.98 -5.18 -14.99
C MET A 392 33.32 -5.87 -14.71
N ALA A 393 33.42 -6.67 -13.64
CA ALA A 393 34.63 -7.42 -13.31
C ALA A 393 35.00 -8.46 -14.39
N SER A 394 34.00 -9.08 -15.02
CA SER A 394 34.21 -10.01 -16.14
C SER A 394 34.65 -9.31 -17.43
N THR A 395 34.21 -8.07 -17.68
CA THR A 395 34.67 -7.30 -18.83
C THR A 395 36.08 -6.74 -18.62
N ASP A 396 36.45 -6.47 -17.37
CA ASP A 396 37.77 -5.96 -17.02
C ASP A 396 38.85 -7.05 -17.19
N THR A 397 38.56 -8.28 -16.77
CA THR A 397 39.44 -9.45 -16.99
C THR A 397 39.66 -9.79 -18.47
N LEU A 398 38.70 -9.49 -19.36
CA LEU A 398 38.87 -9.68 -20.81
C LEU A 398 39.66 -8.55 -21.49
N ARG A 399 39.77 -7.37 -20.85
CA ARG A 399 40.55 -6.24 -21.38
C ARG A 399 42.02 -6.29 -20.97
N THR A 400 42.36 -7.00 -19.88
CA THR A 400 43.75 -7.15 -19.43
C THR A 400 44.55 -8.20 -20.22
N ASP A 401 43.91 -9.02 -21.06
CA ASP A 401 44.58 -10.09 -21.85
C ASP A 401 45.04 -9.67 -23.26
N ILE A 402 45.02 -8.37 -23.60
CA ILE A 402 45.72 -7.84 -24.79
C ILE A 402 47.13 -7.39 -24.37
N GLY A 403 47.92 -8.37 -23.92
CA GLY A 403 49.34 -8.21 -23.66
C GLY A 403 50.00 -9.54 -23.97
N THR A 404 50.56 -9.66 -25.17
CA THR A 404 51.33 -10.82 -25.63
C THR A 404 52.27 -11.30 -24.52
N PRO A 405 52.07 -12.50 -23.93
CA PRO A 405 52.97 -13.00 -22.91
C PRO A 405 54.26 -13.45 -23.58
N MET A 406 55.36 -12.77 -23.26
CA MET A 406 56.70 -13.33 -23.41
C MET A 406 56.87 -14.32 -22.26
N GLU A 407 57.11 -15.59 -22.58
CA GLU A 407 57.30 -16.65 -21.59
C GLU A 407 58.44 -16.31 -20.61
N PRO A 408 58.25 -16.71 -19.34
CA PRO A 408 59.31 -17.44 -18.69
C PRO A 408 58.80 -18.80 -18.21
N ALA A 409 59.64 -19.79 -18.48
CA ALA A 409 59.49 -21.17 -18.06
C ALA A 409 59.36 -21.31 -16.53
N GLY A 410 58.41 -22.15 -16.11
CA GLY A 410 58.40 -22.77 -14.79
C GLY A 410 57.13 -22.54 -13.99
N GLU A 411 56.04 -23.27 -14.28
CA GLU A 411 54.94 -23.57 -13.35
C GLU A 411 53.95 -24.59 -13.97
N GLU A 412 54.43 -25.78 -14.37
CA GLU A 412 53.58 -26.81 -15.00
C GLU A 412 52.62 -27.52 -14.01
N GLU A 413 52.83 -27.44 -12.69
CA GLU A 413 52.08 -28.25 -11.73
C GLU A 413 50.69 -27.68 -11.36
N ASN A 414 50.52 -26.35 -11.42
CA ASN A 414 49.27 -25.68 -11.03
C ASN A 414 48.27 -25.55 -12.20
N ALA A 415 48.77 -25.43 -13.43
CA ALA A 415 47.93 -25.32 -14.63
C ALA A 415 47.13 -26.60 -14.91
N ASP A 416 47.73 -27.77 -14.68
CA ASP A 416 47.07 -29.06 -14.91
C ASP A 416 46.05 -29.40 -13.81
N ALA A 417 46.30 -29.00 -12.56
CA ALA A 417 45.31 -29.10 -11.49
C ALA A 417 44.06 -28.25 -11.79
N LYS A 418 44.26 -27.02 -12.31
CA LYS A 418 43.17 -26.12 -12.69
C LYS A 418 42.38 -26.64 -13.89
N LYS A 419 43.05 -27.18 -14.92
CA LYS A 419 42.40 -27.85 -16.06
C LYS A 419 41.59 -29.08 -15.62
N LYS A 420 42.08 -29.87 -14.66
CA LYS A 420 41.35 -31.04 -14.14
C LYS A 420 40.10 -30.61 -13.37
N ALA A 421 40.21 -29.60 -12.51
CA ALA A 421 39.07 -29.04 -11.78
C ALA A 421 38.00 -28.47 -12.73
N ASP A 422 38.42 -27.79 -13.79
CA ASP A 422 37.50 -27.21 -14.78
C ASP A 422 36.79 -28.28 -15.61
N ARG A 423 37.49 -29.36 -15.99
CA ARG A 423 36.88 -30.53 -16.65
C ARG A 423 35.86 -31.22 -15.74
N GLU A 424 36.16 -31.37 -14.46
CA GLU A 424 35.24 -31.95 -13.47
C GLU A 424 34.00 -31.09 -13.26
N TRP A 425 34.17 -29.76 -13.22
CA TRP A 425 33.08 -28.80 -13.13
C TRP A 425 32.15 -28.86 -14.35
N TRP A 426 32.70 -28.84 -15.57
CA TRP A 426 31.91 -28.98 -16.82
C TRP A 426 31.23 -30.36 -16.94
N ALA A 427 31.84 -31.42 -16.42
CA ALA A 427 31.21 -32.74 -16.37
C ALA A 427 30.04 -32.81 -15.37
N LYS A 428 30.12 -32.06 -14.26
CA LYS A 428 29.04 -31.93 -13.28
C LYS A 428 27.85 -31.14 -13.86
N ILE A 429 28.13 -30.04 -14.57
CA ILE A 429 27.10 -29.27 -15.28
C ILE A 429 26.40 -30.11 -16.35
N ARG A 430 27.14 -30.89 -17.15
CA ARG A 430 26.53 -31.80 -18.15
C ARG A 430 25.61 -32.84 -17.52
N ARG A 431 25.99 -33.42 -16.37
CA ARG A 431 25.15 -34.36 -15.62
C ARG A 431 23.88 -33.70 -15.11
N VAL A 432 23.97 -32.52 -14.51
CA VAL A 432 22.79 -31.75 -14.06
C VAL A 432 21.87 -31.42 -15.22
N ARG A 433 22.43 -31.02 -16.37
CA ARG A 433 21.64 -30.71 -17.58
C ARG A 433 20.94 -31.94 -18.14
N GLN A 434 21.59 -33.11 -18.14
CA GLN A 434 20.99 -34.39 -18.53
C GLN A 434 19.82 -34.81 -17.61
N VAL A 435 19.93 -34.56 -16.30
CA VAL A 435 18.86 -34.83 -15.32
C VAL A 435 17.65 -33.92 -15.54
N LEU A 436 17.89 -32.67 -15.95
CA LEU A 436 16.82 -31.70 -16.24
C LEU A 436 16.16 -31.94 -17.61
N THR A 437 16.87 -32.56 -18.56
CA THR A 437 16.30 -33.05 -19.83
C THR A 437 15.88 -34.51 -19.71
N ALA A 438 14.96 -34.83 -18.80
CA ALA A 438 14.25 -36.10 -18.86
C ALA A 438 13.40 -36.13 -20.15
N LYS A 439 13.66 -37.12 -21.01
CA LYS A 439 12.99 -37.31 -22.30
C LYS A 439 11.47 -37.36 -22.14
N SER A 440 10.77 -36.48 -22.84
CA SER A 440 9.32 -36.57 -23.05
C SER A 440 8.97 -37.97 -23.61
N PRO A 441 7.97 -38.67 -23.07
CA PRO A 441 7.57 -39.97 -23.60
C PRO A 441 7.03 -39.79 -25.03
N LYS A 442 7.61 -40.54 -25.98
CA LYS A 442 7.14 -40.62 -27.37
C LYS A 442 5.66 -41.05 -27.38
N ARG A 443 4.77 -40.22 -27.93
CA ARG A 443 3.40 -40.63 -28.28
C ARG A 443 3.49 -41.78 -29.28
N LYS A 444 2.87 -42.92 -28.98
CA LYS A 444 2.64 -43.99 -29.96
C LYS A 444 1.72 -43.45 -31.05
N ALA A 445 2.15 -43.54 -32.30
CA ALA A 445 1.31 -43.29 -33.45
C ALA A 445 0.18 -44.33 -33.48
N VAL A 446 -1.06 -43.87 -33.50
CA VAL A 446 -2.22 -44.68 -33.84
C VAL A 446 -2.28 -44.72 -35.37
N LEU A 447 -2.20 -45.92 -35.95
CA LEU A 447 -2.49 -46.15 -37.37
C LEU A 447 -4.01 -46.24 -37.56
N PRO A 448 -4.56 -45.76 -38.69
CA PRO A 448 -5.98 -45.82 -38.95
C PRO A 448 -6.38 -47.20 -39.49
N GLN A 449 -7.43 -47.79 -38.90
CA GLN A 449 -8.37 -48.68 -39.58
C GLN A 449 -9.78 -48.31 -39.13
#